data_AF-A0A5J6QWM0-F1
#
_entry.id   AF-A0A5J6QWM0-F1
#
_cell.length_a   1.000
_cell.length_b   1.000
_cell.length_c   1.000
_cell.angle_alpha   90.00
_cell.angle_beta   90.00
_cell.angle_gamma   90.00
#
_symmetry.space_group_name_H-M   'P 1'
#
loop_
_entity.id
_entity.type
_entity.pdbx_description
1 polymer ?
#
loop_
_entity_poly.entity_id
_entity_poly.type
_entity_poly.pdbx_seq_one_letter_code
_entity_poly.pdbx_strand_id
1 'polypeptide(L)'
;MGGSRADGTVDMAYDFRQFEKPVVNVEQAKTIAKSKCRVWGYQDAEMFGGKRQQCHQIDGWGNCVAGQVTIQFQCIGSGDSGSAISTYAPAPNSAPAAAPGSLSRETWKQQQIDQLNRETGLSYEEYQRRYREIVGQ
;
A
#
# COMPACT_ATOMS: atom_id res chain seq x y z
N MET A 1 -14.29 4.53 10.18
CA MET A 1 -12.87 4.31 9.83
C MET A 1 -12.05 4.26 11.09
N GLY A 2 -11.40 3.14 11.35
CA GLY A 2 -10.45 2.95 12.45
C GLY A 2 -9.00 3.15 11.98
N GLY A 3 -8.04 2.91 12.86
CA GLY A 3 -6.62 2.87 12.51
C GLY A 3 -5.72 3.33 13.65
N SER A 4 -4.55 2.73 13.74
CA SER A 4 -3.53 3.05 14.73
C SER A 4 -2.38 3.79 14.06
N ARG A 5 -2.11 5.02 14.51
CA ARG A 5 -0.92 5.76 14.08
C ARG A 5 0.36 5.05 14.53
N ALA A 6 0.35 4.44 15.71
CA ALA A 6 1.52 3.74 16.26
C ALA A 6 1.87 2.51 15.43
N ASP A 7 0.87 1.75 14.98
CA ASP A 7 1.07 0.56 14.15
C ASP A 7 1.10 0.88 12.65
N GLY A 8 0.83 2.13 12.25
CA GLY A 8 0.78 2.56 10.85
C GLY A 8 -0.35 1.89 10.06
N THR A 9 -1.50 1.60 10.69
CA THR A 9 -2.62 0.89 10.08
C THR A 9 -3.88 1.75 9.99
N VAL A 10 -4.67 1.55 8.94
CA VAL A 10 -5.93 2.24 8.67
C VAL A 10 -7.00 1.21 8.32
N ASP A 11 -8.06 1.16 9.12
CA ASP A 11 -9.19 0.27 8.89
C ASP A 11 -10.36 1.02 8.23
N MET A 12 -10.62 0.64 6.97
CA MET A 12 -11.70 1.17 6.16
C MET A 12 -12.90 0.24 6.22
N ALA A 13 -13.90 0.62 7.02
CA ALA A 13 -15.13 -0.14 7.18
C ALA A 13 -16.24 0.45 6.31
N TYR A 14 -16.90 -0.41 5.53
CA TYR A 14 -18.01 -0.08 4.63
C TYR A 14 -19.23 -0.88 5.04
N ASP A 15 -20.24 -0.20 5.54
CA ASP A 15 -21.52 -0.80 5.87
C ASP A 15 -22.37 -0.98 4.61
N PHE A 16 -23.05 -2.11 4.52
CA PHE A 16 -23.98 -2.41 3.44
C PHE A 16 -25.27 -3.01 3.98
N ARG A 17 -26.36 -2.75 3.27
CA ARG A 17 -27.71 -3.23 3.60
C ARG A 17 -28.27 -4.11 2.48
N GLN A 18 -29.39 -4.76 2.75
CA GLN A 18 -29.96 -5.83 1.92
C GLN A 18 -30.32 -5.41 0.49
N PHE A 19 -30.39 -4.11 0.23
CA PHE A 19 -30.71 -3.55 -1.09
C PHE A 19 -29.61 -2.63 -1.64
N GLU A 20 -28.53 -2.41 -0.89
CA GLU A 20 -27.39 -1.62 -1.33
C GLU A 20 -26.30 -2.58 -1.76
N LYS A 21 -26.02 -2.65 -3.07
CA LYS A 21 -24.79 -3.29 -3.53
C LYS A 21 -23.63 -2.40 -3.07
N PRO A 22 -22.75 -2.85 -2.15
CA PRO A 22 -21.62 -2.02 -1.76
C PRO A 22 -20.71 -1.89 -2.97
N VAL A 23 -20.75 -0.74 -3.63
CA VAL A 23 -19.78 -0.36 -4.64
C VAL A 23 -18.52 0.03 -3.88
N VAL A 24 -17.76 -0.97 -3.47
CA VAL A 24 -16.49 -0.78 -2.79
C VAL A 24 -15.47 -0.37 -3.84
N ASN A 25 -15.32 0.94 -4.03
CA ASN A 25 -14.27 1.48 -4.88
C ASN A 25 -12.94 1.41 -4.12
N VAL A 26 -12.15 0.36 -4.43
CA VAL A 26 -10.84 0.12 -3.80
C VAL A 26 -9.87 1.26 -4.08
N GLU A 27 -9.93 1.89 -5.27
CA GLU A 27 -9.11 3.04 -5.65
C GLU A 27 -9.41 4.27 -4.76
N GLN A 28 -10.70 4.52 -4.52
CA GLN A 28 -11.14 5.60 -3.63
C GLN A 28 -10.74 5.30 -2.18
N ALA A 29 -10.91 4.06 -1.73
CA ALA A 29 -10.48 3.61 -0.41
C ALA A 29 -8.98 3.84 -0.20
N LYS A 30 -8.17 3.50 -1.21
CA LYS A 30 -6.72 3.72 -1.22
C LYS A 30 -6.38 5.21 -1.13
N THR A 31 -7.05 6.06 -1.90
CA THR A 31 -6.83 7.52 -1.87
C THR A 31 -7.12 8.12 -0.49
N ILE A 32 -8.21 7.68 0.15
CA ILE A 32 -8.57 8.10 1.52
C ILE A 32 -7.52 7.61 2.52
N ALA A 33 -7.10 6.33 2.42
CA ALA A 33 -6.07 5.76 3.28
C ALA A 33 -4.73 6.50 3.12
N LYS A 34 -4.28 6.76 1.88
CA LYS A 34 -3.08 7.57 1.58
C LYS A 34 -3.14 8.94 2.23
N SER A 35 -4.29 9.61 2.14
CA SER A 35 -4.48 10.94 2.72
C SER A 35 -4.33 10.90 4.24
N LYS A 36 -4.88 9.87 4.90
CA LYS A 36 -4.74 9.67 6.35
C LYS A 36 -3.31 9.33 6.76
N CYS A 37 -2.65 8.45 6.00
CA CYS A 37 -1.24 8.10 6.19
C CYS A 37 -0.33 9.34 6.04
N ARG A 38 -0.60 10.21 5.06
CA ARG A 38 0.11 11.50 4.89
C ARG A 38 -0.02 12.44 6.07
N VAL A 39 -1.18 12.50 6.71
CA VAL A 39 -1.37 13.31 7.93
C VAL A 39 -0.46 12.84 9.06
N TRP A 40 -0.13 11.55 9.09
CA TRP A 40 0.77 10.97 10.09
C TRP A 40 2.25 11.04 9.71
N GLY A 41 2.58 11.44 8.48
CA GLY A 41 3.94 11.54 7.97
C GLY A 41 4.35 10.42 7.01
N TYR A 42 3.47 9.46 6.73
CA TYR A 42 3.75 8.38 5.79
C TYR A 42 3.54 8.82 4.33
N GLN A 43 4.25 8.19 3.40
CA GLN A 43 4.25 8.60 2.00
C GLN A 43 3.11 7.96 1.20
N ASP A 44 2.78 6.70 1.50
CA ASP A 44 1.77 5.95 0.78
C ASP A 44 0.99 4.99 1.72
N ALA A 45 -0.04 4.33 1.19
CA ALA A 45 -0.86 3.35 1.87
C ALA A 45 -1.09 2.15 0.94
N GLU A 46 -0.77 0.96 1.44
CA GLU A 46 -0.95 -0.31 0.75
C GLU A 46 -2.00 -1.17 1.44
N MET A 47 -2.79 -1.93 0.70
CA MET A 47 -3.80 -2.81 1.30
C MET A 47 -3.12 -4.06 1.89
N PHE A 48 -3.48 -4.42 3.12
CA PHE A 48 -2.95 -5.61 3.80
C PHE A 48 -4.09 -6.39 4.48
N GLY A 49 -3.85 -7.65 4.84
CA GLY A 49 -4.82 -8.45 5.62
C GLY A 49 -6.13 -8.83 4.91
N GLY A 50 -6.33 -8.42 3.66
CA GLY A 50 -7.50 -8.76 2.85
C GLY A 50 -8.78 -8.03 3.26
N LYS A 51 -9.93 -8.53 2.77
CA LYS A 51 -11.26 -8.01 3.09
C LYS A 51 -11.92 -8.88 4.16
N ARG A 52 -12.26 -8.30 5.30
CA ARG A 52 -13.05 -8.96 6.34
C ARG A 52 -14.50 -8.54 6.23
N GLN A 53 -15.41 -9.49 6.06
CA GLN A 53 -16.84 -9.22 6.09
C GLN A 53 -17.39 -9.67 7.45
N GLN A 54 -17.93 -8.73 8.22
CA GLN A 54 -18.65 -9.00 9.44
C GLN A 54 -20.14 -8.87 9.17
N CYS A 55 -20.88 -9.95 9.37
CA CYS A 55 -22.33 -9.92 9.22
C CYS A 55 -22.98 -9.40 10.50
N HIS A 56 -23.79 -8.34 10.38
CA HIS A 56 -24.56 -7.80 11.49
C HIS A 56 -26.00 -8.34 11.51
N GLN A 57 -26.53 -8.70 10.34
CA GLN A 57 -27.90 -9.16 10.20
C GLN A 57 -27.97 -10.30 9.19
N ILE A 58 -28.44 -11.44 9.68
CA ILE A 58 -28.64 -12.67 8.93
C ILE A 58 -30.15 -12.82 8.72
N ASP A 59 -30.58 -13.15 7.50
CA ASP A 59 -31.99 -13.40 7.24
C ASP A 59 -32.44 -14.80 7.70
N GLY A 60 -33.73 -15.08 7.61
CA GLY A 60 -34.32 -16.36 8.03
C GLY A 60 -33.79 -17.59 7.29
N TRP A 61 -33.16 -17.41 6.11
CA TRP A 61 -32.51 -18.45 5.31
C TRP A 61 -30.98 -18.52 5.49
N GLY A 62 -30.38 -17.66 6.34
CA GLY A 62 -28.96 -17.74 6.67
C GLY A 62 -28.03 -16.89 5.80
N ASN A 63 -28.53 -16.04 4.91
CA ASN A 63 -27.70 -15.11 4.13
C ASN A 63 -27.43 -13.83 4.91
N CYS A 64 -26.27 -13.23 4.64
CA CYS A 64 -25.94 -11.94 5.23
C CYS A 64 -26.64 -10.82 4.46
N VAL A 65 -27.69 -10.26 5.05
CA VAL A 65 -28.47 -9.17 4.45
C VAL A 65 -27.96 -7.80 4.85
N ALA A 66 -27.34 -7.66 6.02
CA ALA A 66 -26.63 -6.44 6.38
C ALA A 66 -25.34 -6.76 7.09
N GLY A 67 -24.28 -6.07 6.71
CA GLY A 67 -22.95 -6.34 7.22
C GLY A 67 -22.01 -5.17 6.99
N GLN A 68 -20.80 -5.33 7.49
CA GLN A 68 -19.73 -4.37 7.33
C GLN A 68 -18.55 -5.09 6.68
N VAL A 69 -18.02 -4.51 5.61
CA VAL A 69 -16.77 -4.95 4.98
C VAL A 69 -15.65 -4.05 5.45
N THR A 70 -14.70 -4.61 6.19
CA THR A 70 -13.49 -3.92 6.65
C THR A 70 -12.32 -4.29 5.76
N ILE A 71 -11.68 -3.27 5.19
CA ILE A 71 -10.45 -3.37 4.40
C ILE A 71 -9.35 -2.70 5.20
N GLN A 72 -8.24 -3.41 5.40
CA GLN A 72 -7.12 -2.88 6.15
C GLN A 72 -6.06 -2.33 5.19
N PHE A 73 -5.50 -1.18 5.55
CA PHE A 73 -4.42 -0.52 4.82
C PHE A 73 -3.25 -0.26 5.76
N GLN A 74 -2.04 -0.54 5.30
CA GLN A 74 -0.80 -0.27 6.00
C GLN A 74 -0.14 0.95 5.35
N CYS A 75 0.18 1.94 6.16
CA CYS A 75 0.95 3.10 5.73
C CYS A 75 2.40 2.69 5.47
N ILE A 76 2.95 3.10 4.33
CA ILE A 76 4.32 2.81 3.89
C ILE A 76 5.07 4.11 3.57
N GLY A 77 6.40 4.05 3.62
CA GLY A 77 7.27 5.20 3.43
C GLY A 77 7.36 6.03 4.72
N SER A 78 8.55 6.07 5.29
CA SER A 78 8.80 6.46 6.68
C SER A 78 8.48 7.93 6.98
N GLY A 79 7.63 8.15 7.98
CA GLY A 79 7.57 9.37 8.79
C GLY A 79 7.36 8.94 10.24
N ASP A 80 8.46 8.63 10.90
CA ASP A 80 8.54 8.01 12.23
C ASP A 80 7.89 6.63 12.34
N SER A 81 8.74 5.63 12.13
CA SER A 81 8.57 4.28 12.64
C SER A 81 8.13 4.34 14.11
N GLY A 82 6.85 4.08 14.36
CA GLY A 82 6.39 3.50 15.62
C GLY A 82 6.92 2.08 15.83
N SER A 83 8.19 1.82 15.47
CA SER A 83 8.99 0.83 16.15
C SER A 83 9.13 1.35 17.58
N ALA A 84 8.27 0.85 18.45
CA ALA A 84 8.49 0.89 19.88
C ALA A 84 9.97 0.57 20.12
N ILE A 85 10.68 1.59 20.58
CA ILE A 85 12.02 1.45 21.07
C ILE A 85 11.91 0.55 22.30
N SER A 86 12.16 -0.75 22.14
CA SER A 86 12.70 -1.55 23.23
C SER A 86 14.21 -1.36 23.19
N THR A 87 14.63 -0.24 23.76
CA THR A 87 16.01 0.07 24.12
C THR A 87 16.46 -0.95 25.14
N TYR A 88 17.24 -1.94 24.71
CA TYR A 88 18.38 -2.44 25.48
C TYR A 88 19.41 -3.02 24.51
N ALA A 89 20.31 -2.16 24.04
CA ALA A 89 21.62 -2.58 23.56
C ALA A 89 22.68 -1.81 24.35
N PRO A 90 23.58 -2.47 25.09
CA PRO A 90 24.89 -1.91 25.33
C PRO A 90 25.75 -2.15 24.09
N ALA A 91 26.32 -1.08 23.53
CA ALA A 91 27.34 -1.13 22.47
C ALA A 91 28.69 -1.60 23.05
N PRO A 92 29.79 -1.75 22.27
CA PRO A 92 29.95 -1.61 20.81
C PRO A 92 30.81 -2.73 20.15
N ASN A 93 30.78 -2.84 18.81
CA ASN A 93 32.01 -2.90 18.00
C ASN A 93 31.74 -2.86 16.48
N SER A 94 32.09 -1.70 15.91
CA SER A 94 32.92 -1.49 14.71
C SER A 94 32.73 -2.37 13.46
N ALA A 95 32.20 -1.76 12.38
CA ALA A 95 32.78 -1.86 11.03
C ALA A 95 32.33 -0.65 10.18
N PRO A 96 33.21 -0.06 9.35
CA PRO A 96 32.87 1.11 8.53
C PRO A 96 32.34 0.65 7.16
N ALA A 97 31.15 1.09 6.78
CA ALA A 97 30.66 0.88 5.42
C ALA A 97 30.08 2.19 4.85
N ALA A 98 30.94 2.83 4.06
CA ALA A 98 30.69 3.67 2.89
C ALA A 98 29.58 4.75 2.92
N ALA A 99 30.05 5.98 2.69
CA ALA A 99 29.32 7.20 2.37
C ALA A 99 28.39 7.12 1.11
N PRO A 100 27.51 8.12 0.92
CA PRO A 100 26.38 8.09 -0.02
C PRO A 100 26.78 8.48 -1.45
N GLY A 101 26.18 7.84 -2.46
CA GLY A 101 26.25 8.28 -3.86
C GLY A 101 26.45 7.18 -4.90
N SER A 102 25.41 6.41 -5.19
CA SER A 102 25.15 5.81 -6.51
C SER A 102 23.83 5.04 -6.44
N LEU A 103 22.81 5.48 -7.18
CA LEU A 103 21.65 4.64 -7.47
C LEU A 103 22.20 3.40 -8.20
N SER A 104 21.96 2.21 -7.66
CA SER A 104 22.51 0.99 -8.25
C SER A 104 21.99 0.83 -9.69
N ARG A 105 22.79 0.22 -10.56
CA ARG A 105 22.47 0.01 -11.98
C ARG A 105 21.11 -0.68 -12.18
N GLU A 106 20.73 -1.53 -11.23
CA GLU A 106 19.44 -2.23 -11.21
C GLU A 106 18.28 -1.29 -10.86
N THR A 107 18.46 -0.43 -9.85
CA THR A 107 17.46 0.58 -9.49
C THR A 107 17.18 1.54 -10.65
N TRP A 108 18.23 1.91 -11.41
CA TRP A 108 18.10 2.79 -12.56
C TRP A 108 17.30 2.15 -13.71
N LYS A 109 17.53 0.85 -13.97
CA LYS A 109 16.75 0.08 -14.96
C LYS A 109 15.25 0.03 -14.58
N GLN A 110 14.96 -0.25 -13.31
CA GLN A 110 13.58 -0.38 -12.84
C GLN A 110 12.77 0.91 -13.05
N GLN A 111 13.39 2.06 -12.79
CA GLN A 111 12.77 3.37 -12.96
C GLN A 111 12.44 3.68 -14.42
N GLN A 112 13.31 3.31 -15.36
CA GLN A 112 13.06 3.52 -16.78
C GLN A 112 11.92 2.64 -17.31
N ILE A 113 11.77 1.42 -16.81
CA ILE A 113 10.65 0.53 -17.17
C ILE A 113 9.33 1.11 -16.68
N ASP A 114 9.27 1.62 -15.44
CA ASP A 114 8.05 2.25 -14.90
C ASP A 114 7.64 3.47 -15.74
N GLN A 115 8.61 4.29 -16.15
CA GLN A 115 8.36 5.43 -17.02
C GLN A 115 7.78 5.01 -18.38
N LEU A 116 8.35 3.96 -18.99
CA LEU A 116 7.85 3.42 -20.26
C LEU A 116 6.41 2.88 -20.14
N ASN A 117 6.07 2.28 -19.00
CA ASN A 117 4.72 1.75 -18.74
C ASN A 117 3.67 2.85 -18.51
N ARG A 118 4.08 4.05 -18.09
CA ARG A 118 3.19 5.21 -17.88
C ARG A 118 2.90 6.00 -19.16
N GLU A 119 3.71 5.83 -20.20
CA GLU A 119 3.55 6.53 -21.47
C GLU A 119 2.38 5.92 -22.26
N THR A 120 1.21 6.53 -22.14
CA THR A 120 -0.02 6.08 -22.81
C THR A 120 0.00 6.52 -24.27
N GLY A 121 -0.06 5.55 -25.20
CA GLY A 121 -0.06 5.81 -26.65
C GLY A 121 1.10 5.19 -27.43
N LEU A 122 2.01 4.47 -26.78
CA LEU A 122 3.03 3.67 -27.46
C LEU A 122 2.41 2.45 -28.15
N SER A 123 2.81 2.21 -29.40
CA SER A 123 2.51 0.93 -30.05
C SER A 123 3.25 -0.20 -29.34
N TYR A 124 2.68 -1.40 -29.36
CA TYR A 124 3.28 -2.55 -28.68
C TYR A 124 4.70 -2.87 -29.21
N GLU A 125 4.93 -2.72 -30.51
CA GLU A 125 6.24 -2.92 -31.13
C GLU A 125 7.28 -1.90 -30.61
N GLU A 126 6.87 -0.64 -30.42
CA GLU A 126 7.74 0.42 -29.92
C GLU A 126 8.04 0.27 -28.42
N TYR A 127 7.06 -0.19 -27.65
CA TYR A 127 7.24 -0.60 -26.25
C TYR A 127 8.28 -1.72 -26.13
N GLN A 128 8.16 -2.77 -26.96
CA GLN A 128 9.10 -3.90 -26.93
C GLN A 128 10.52 -3.51 -27.33
N ARG A 129 10.70 -2.58 -28.28
CA ARG A 129 12.03 -2.06 -28.66
C ARG A 129 12.69 -1.35 -27.48
N ARG A 130 11.99 -0.39 -26.88
CA ARG A 130 12.51 0.41 -25.75
C ARG A 130 12.77 -0.43 -24.51
N TYR A 131 11.92 -1.41 -24.23
CA TYR A 131 12.13 -2.34 -23.12
C TYR A 131 13.45 -3.11 -23.28
N ARG A 132 13.73 -3.65 -24.48
CA ARG A 132 14.98 -4.39 -24.74
C ARG A 132 16.22 -3.51 -24.57
N GLU A 133 16.15 -2.25 -25.01
CA GLU A 133 17.23 -1.27 -24.82
C GLU A 133 17.52 -0.99 -23.33
N ILE A 134 16.48 -0.93 -22.49
CA ILE A 134 16.62 -0.67 -21.05
C ILE A 134 17.18 -1.91 -20.31
N VAL A 135 16.67 -3.10 -20.62
CA VAL A 135 17.04 -4.31 -19.86
C VAL A 135 18.40 -4.85 -20.30
N GLY A 136 18.76 -4.66 -21.58
CA GLY A 136 20.07 -5.01 -22.16
C GLY A 136 20.36 -6.50 -22.05
N GLN A 137 19.94 -7.27 -23.06
CA GLN A 137 20.66 -8.48 -23.44
C GLN A 137 21.81 -8.09 -24.37
#